data_AF-A0A1G2E1C6-F1
#
_entry.id   AF-A0A1G2E1C6-F1
#
_cell.length_a   1.000
_cell.length_b   1.000
_cell.length_c   1.000
_cell.angle_alpha   90.00
_cell.angle_beta   90.00
_cell.angle_gamma   90.00
#
_symmetry.space_group_name_H-M   'P 1'
#
loop_
_entity.id
_entity.type
_entity.pdbx_description
1 polymer ?
#
loop_
_entity_poly.entity_id
_entity_poly.type
_entity_poly.pdbx_seq_one_letter_code
_entity_poly.pdbx_strand_id
1 'polypeptide(L)'
;MSSYKKQSLGTKGGFTLLELLIVVSIIAILSVALVLVLNPAETLKKSRDAQRISDLSTIKTALGLYMTSTSTPYLGSASANTACKATPTTAYGTTGATVKLFYSLPTSAGTISDTTLDGSSVTTPASQSGTPSLTDGTGWIPVNFDTLTGGSPISNLPLDPVNAFATGDSVSTVSSASLIYRYACSQTPLAFEVDAQLESIAYTSSENKRTTDGGNNDNLYEVGTNLKILGTGTDF
;
A
#
# COMPACT_ATOMS: atom_id res chain seq x y z
N MET A 1 -42.39 -69.28 2.40
CA MET A 1 -42.91 -68.41 3.48
C MET A 1 -41.91 -67.27 3.67
N SER A 2 -42.22 -66.06 3.18
CA SER A 2 -41.37 -64.87 3.36
C SER A 2 -42.07 -63.93 4.33
N SER A 3 -41.39 -63.63 5.45
CA SER A 3 -41.91 -62.82 6.56
C SER A 3 -41.58 -61.34 6.31
N TYR A 4 -42.61 -60.48 6.23
CA TYR A 4 -42.44 -59.04 6.10
C TYR A 4 -42.29 -58.38 7.47
N LYS A 5 -41.13 -57.77 7.72
CA LYS A 5 -40.83 -57.00 8.95
C LYS A 5 -41.38 -55.58 8.80
N LYS A 6 -42.35 -55.21 9.65
CA LYS A 6 -42.97 -53.87 9.70
C LYS A 6 -41.95 -52.85 10.25
N GLN A 7 -41.45 -51.94 9.42
CA GLN A 7 -40.64 -50.81 9.88
C GLN A 7 -41.56 -49.74 10.48
N SER A 8 -41.26 -49.29 11.71
CA SER A 8 -41.96 -48.21 12.39
C SER A 8 -41.42 -46.86 11.88
N LEU A 9 -42.25 -46.08 11.18
CA LEU A 9 -41.92 -44.71 10.79
C LEU A 9 -42.05 -43.81 12.03
N GLY A 10 -40.92 -43.41 12.61
CA GLY A 10 -40.91 -42.37 13.64
C GLY A 10 -41.46 -41.06 13.09
N THR A 11 -42.38 -40.44 13.82
CA THR A 11 -42.95 -39.13 13.48
C THR A 11 -41.85 -38.07 13.51
N LYS A 12 -41.38 -37.65 12.33
CA LYS A 12 -40.54 -36.46 12.20
C LYS A 12 -41.45 -35.25 12.44
N GLY A 13 -41.30 -34.60 13.60
CA GLY A 13 -41.98 -33.34 13.88
C GLY A 13 -41.57 -32.27 12.86
N GLY A 14 -42.56 -31.61 12.25
CA GLY A 14 -42.33 -30.46 11.37
C GLY A 14 -42.26 -29.16 12.17
N PHE A 15 -41.52 -28.18 11.67
CA PHE A 15 -41.50 -26.82 12.22
C PHE A 15 -42.88 -26.15 12.07
N THR A 16 -43.31 -25.41 13.08
CA THR A 16 -44.52 -24.60 13.01
C THR A 16 -44.24 -23.28 12.28
N LEU A 17 -45.26 -22.73 11.61
CA LEU A 17 -45.16 -21.42 10.95
C LEU A 17 -44.85 -20.30 11.94
N LEU A 18 -45.35 -20.42 13.18
CA LEU A 18 -45.10 -19.46 14.25
C LEU A 18 -43.62 -19.44 14.67
N GLU A 19 -43.00 -20.62 14.81
CA GLU A 19 -41.57 -20.73 15.12
C GLU A 19 -40.72 -20.07 14.02
N LEU A 20 -41.04 -20.32 12.75
CA LEU A 20 -40.32 -19.68 11.65
C LEU A 20 -40.48 -18.16 11.67
N LEU A 21 -41.68 -17.66 11.96
CA LEU A 21 -41.97 -16.23 12.04
C LEU A 21 -41.20 -15.54 13.17
N ILE A 22 -41.14 -16.15 14.35
CA ILE A 22 -40.38 -15.60 15.48
C ILE A 22 -38.89 -15.58 15.16
N VAL A 23 -38.36 -16.63 14.54
CA VAL A 23 -36.94 -16.72 14.18
C VAL A 23 -36.54 -15.62 13.19
N VAL A 24 -37.30 -15.41 12.10
CA VAL A 24 -36.97 -14.33 11.15
C VAL A 24 -37.10 -12.94 11.77
N SER A 25 -38.03 -12.76 12.71
CA SER A 25 -38.21 -11.50 13.44
C SER A 25 -37.01 -11.19 14.34
N ILE A 26 -36.52 -12.18 15.08
CA ILE A 26 -35.34 -12.02 15.95
C ILE A 26 -34.09 -11.77 15.10
N ILE A 27 -33.90 -12.51 13.99
CA ILE A 27 -32.77 -12.32 13.08
C ILE A 27 -32.78 -10.90 12.50
N ALA A 28 -33.94 -10.37 12.11
CA ALA A 28 -34.05 -9.02 11.57
C ALA A 28 -33.59 -7.95 12.59
N ILE A 29 -34.02 -8.06 13.85
CA ILE A 29 -33.64 -7.13 14.92
C ILE A 29 -32.13 -7.22 15.22
N LEU A 30 -31.61 -8.43 15.38
CA LEU A 30 -30.19 -8.64 15.67
C LEU A 30 -29.29 -8.18 14.52
N SER A 31 -29.74 -8.34 13.27
CA SER A 31 -28.96 -7.92 12.10
C SER A 31 -28.77 -6.40 12.05
N VAL A 32 -29.81 -5.62 12.38
CA VAL A 32 -29.70 -4.15 12.44
C VAL A 32 -28.74 -3.72 13.54
N ALA A 33 -28.86 -4.31 14.74
CA ALA A 33 -27.97 -4.01 15.86
C ALA A 33 -26.49 -4.34 15.53
N LEU A 34 -26.25 -5.46 14.86
CA LEU A 34 -24.90 -5.90 14.51
C LEU A 34 -24.18 -4.94 13.56
N VAL A 35 -24.87 -4.39 12.55
CA VAL A 35 -24.27 -3.44 11.59
C VAL A 35 -23.90 -2.11 12.26
N LEU A 36 -24.65 -1.70 13.27
CA LEU A 36 -24.34 -0.48 14.04
C LEU A 36 -23.12 -0.66 14.94
N VAL A 37 -22.90 -1.87 15.47
CA VAL A 37 -21.78 -2.19 16.37
C VAL A 37 -20.52 -2.53 15.59
N LEU A 38 -20.64 -3.37 14.56
CA LEU A 38 -19.53 -3.74 13.67
C LEU A 38 -19.59 -2.81 12.47
N ASN A 39 -18.89 -1.68 12.50
CA ASN A 39 -18.74 -0.82 11.32
C ASN A 39 -17.99 -1.59 10.21
N PRO A 40 -18.65 -2.21 9.22
CA PRO A 40 -18.00 -3.16 8.33
C PRO A 40 -17.05 -2.46 7.35
N ALA A 41 -17.39 -1.22 6.98
CA ALA A 41 -16.54 -0.39 6.14
C ALA A 41 -15.19 -0.11 6.81
N GLU A 42 -15.19 0.15 8.11
CA GLU A 42 -13.96 0.34 8.89
C GLU A 42 -13.15 -0.94 9.01
N THR A 43 -13.79 -2.10 9.20
CA THR A 43 -13.10 -3.40 9.20
C THR A 43 -12.41 -3.68 7.86
N LEU A 44 -13.07 -3.37 6.73
CA LEU A 44 -12.48 -3.51 5.41
C LEU A 44 -11.30 -2.56 5.20
N LYS A 45 -11.42 -1.30 5.65
CA LYS A 45 -10.29 -0.35 5.65
C LYS A 45 -9.11 -0.86 6.47
N LYS A 46 -9.36 -1.36 7.68
CA LYS A 46 -8.32 -1.92 8.55
C LYS A 46 -7.63 -3.12 7.91
N SER A 47 -8.38 -3.97 7.20
CA SER A 47 -7.82 -5.09 6.45
C SER A 47 -6.93 -4.63 5.29
N ARG A 48 -7.35 -3.61 4.52
CA ARG A 48 -6.52 -3.06 3.44
C ARG A 48 -5.26 -2.39 3.99
N ASP A 49 -5.37 -1.64 5.08
CA ASP A 49 -4.19 -1.05 5.70
C ASP A 49 -3.22 -2.09 6.27
N ALA A 50 -3.74 -3.19 6.83
CA ALA A 50 -2.89 -4.30 7.24
C ALA A 50 -2.12 -4.90 6.06
N GLN A 51 -2.76 -4.99 4.88
CA GLN A 51 -2.09 -5.35 3.64
C GLN A 51 -1.02 -4.31 3.26
N ARG A 52 -1.32 -3.01 3.28
CA ARG A 52 -0.34 -1.94 2.99
C ARG A 52 0.91 -2.02 3.87
N ILE A 53 0.72 -2.19 5.18
CA ILE A 53 1.82 -2.32 6.14
C ILE A 53 2.66 -3.58 5.80
N SER A 54 2.01 -4.69 5.46
CA SER A 54 2.69 -5.92 5.05
C SER A 54 3.45 -5.76 3.73
N ASP A 55 2.88 -5.07 2.75
CA ASP A 55 3.49 -4.77 1.46
C ASP A 55 4.74 -3.92 1.63
N LEU A 56 4.65 -2.84 2.39
CA LEU A 56 5.79 -1.95 2.70
C LEU A 56 6.89 -2.70 3.47
N SER A 57 6.53 -3.59 4.42
CA SER A 57 7.49 -4.45 5.10
C SER A 57 8.19 -5.43 4.15
N THR A 58 7.46 -5.96 3.17
CA THR A 58 7.99 -6.86 2.14
C THR A 58 8.97 -6.12 1.23
N ILE A 59 8.60 -4.93 0.76
CA ILE A 59 9.48 -4.05 -0.01
C ILE A 59 10.74 -3.70 0.78
N LYS A 60 10.61 -3.29 2.04
CA LYS A 60 11.74 -2.97 2.91
C LYS A 60 12.73 -4.13 3.01
N THR A 61 12.21 -5.34 3.18
CA THR A 61 13.02 -6.56 3.28
C THR A 61 13.72 -6.86 1.95
N ALA A 62 13.01 -6.78 0.83
CA ALA A 62 13.56 -6.99 -0.51
C ALA A 62 14.69 -6.01 -0.84
N LEU A 63 14.46 -4.71 -0.60
CA LEU A 63 15.46 -3.66 -0.78
C LEU A 63 16.65 -3.83 0.17
N GLY A 64 16.39 -4.19 1.43
CA GLY A 64 17.44 -4.50 2.39
C GLY A 64 18.34 -5.63 1.92
N LEU A 65 17.75 -6.76 1.49
CA LEU A 65 18.48 -7.88 0.90
C LEU A 65 19.28 -7.47 -0.34
N TYR A 66 18.70 -6.65 -1.22
CA TYR A 66 19.38 -6.13 -2.39
C TYR A 66 20.61 -5.29 -2.03
N MET A 67 20.45 -4.35 -1.09
CA MET A 67 21.53 -3.46 -0.65
C MET A 67 22.67 -4.20 0.04
N THR A 68 22.38 -5.31 0.74
CA THR A 68 23.42 -6.09 1.45
C THR A 68 24.08 -7.16 0.59
N SER A 69 23.41 -7.62 -0.48
CA SER A 69 23.88 -8.73 -1.31
C SER A 69 24.49 -8.30 -2.64
N THR A 70 24.33 -7.03 -3.02
CA THR A 70 24.92 -6.43 -4.22
C THR A 70 26.13 -5.58 -3.84
N SER A 71 27.27 -5.76 -4.51
CA SER A 71 28.51 -5.03 -4.22
C SER A 71 28.39 -3.52 -4.47
N THR A 72 27.69 -3.14 -5.54
CA THR A 72 27.44 -1.75 -5.92
C THR A 72 25.93 -1.56 -6.15
N PRO A 73 25.14 -1.38 -5.07
CA PRO A 73 23.69 -1.31 -5.19
C PRO A 73 23.22 0.00 -5.84
N TYR A 74 22.31 -0.14 -6.82
CA TYR A 74 21.63 0.98 -7.46
C TYR A 74 20.15 0.99 -7.08
N LEU A 75 19.74 2.05 -6.41
CA LEU A 75 18.40 2.33 -5.89
C LEU A 75 17.61 3.31 -6.77
N GLY A 76 18.31 4.12 -7.59
CA GLY A 76 17.68 5.13 -8.45
C GLY A 76 17.50 4.74 -9.91
N SER A 77 18.12 3.64 -10.35
CA SER A 77 18.00 3.07 -11.70
C SER A 77 18.77 1.74 -11.76
N ALA A 78 18.74 1.06 -12.90
CA ALA A 78 19.51 -0.16 -13.12
C ALA A 78 21.04 0.01 -13.08
N SER A 79 21.57 1.22 -13.23
CA SER A 79 23.02 1.44 -13.44
C SER A 79 23.63 2.62 -12.66
N ALA A 80 22.82 3.44 -12.01
CA ALA A 80 23.29 4.61 -11.25
C ALA A 80 22.24 5.10 -10.23
N ASN A 81 22.69 5.89 -9.25
CA ASN A 81 21.82 6.53 -8.25
C ASN A 81 21.52 8.00 -8.58
N THR A 82 21.55 8.39 -9.86
CA THR A 82 21.30 9.77 -10.30
C THR A 82 19.87 10.23 -10.04
N ALA A 83 18.91 9.30 -9.98
CA ALA A 83 17.53 9.59 -9.57
C ALA A 83 17.36 9.68 -8.05
N CYS A 84 18.34 9.28 -7.26
CA CYS A 84 18.31 9.45 -5.81
C CYS A 84 18.76 10.85 -5.41
N LYS A 85 18.20 11.36 -4.30
CA LYS A 85 18.65 12.58 -3.64
C LYS A 85 20.13 12.48 -3.26
N ALA A 86 20.87 13.58 -3.27
CA ALA A 86 22.27 13.56 -2.82
C ALA A 86 22.37 13.12 -1.35
N THR A 87 21.53 13.73 -0.50
CA THR A 87 21.35 13.37 0.91
C THR A 87 19.85 13.26 1.22
N PRO A 88 19.44 12.57 2.30
CA PRO A 88 18.02 12.43 2.63
C PRO A 88 17.24 13.74 2.64
N THR A 89 17.82 14.83 3.16
CA THR A 89 17.11 16.10 3.34
C THR A 89 17.32 17.11 2.21
N THR A 90 18.01 16.76 1.12
CA THR A 90 18.17 17.66 -0.04
C THR A 90 16.80 18.00 -0.64
N ALA A 91 16.51 19.26 -0.99
CA ALA A 91 15.20 19.60 -1.58
C ALA A 91 14.99 18.95 -2.96
N TYR A 92 13.75 18.59 -3.28
CA TYR A 92 13.35 18.19 -4.64
C TYR A 92 13.44 19.38 -5.61
N GLY A 93 13.67 19.11 -6.90
CA GLY A 93 13.59 20.13 -7.97
C GLY A 93 14.69 21.19 -8.02
N THR A 94 15.82 21.03 -7.35
CA THR A 94 16.97 21.93 -7.57
C THR A 94 17.38 21.95 -9.06
N THR A 95 17.62 23.13 -9.64
CA THR A 95 17.88 23.30 -11.08
C THR A 95 19.02 22.38 -11.55
N GLY A 96 18.71 21.45 -12.47
CA GLY A 96 19.67 20.47 -12.99
C GLY A 96 19.67 19.10 -12.27
N ALA A 97 18.87 18.93 -11.22
CA ALA A 97 18.76 17.66 -10.49
C ALA A 97 17.92 16.63 -11.26
N THR A 98 18.48 15.43 -11.46
CA THR A 98 17.81 14.25 -12.04
C THR A 98 16.98 13.46 -11.03
N VAL A 99 16.79 13.99 -9.82
CA VAL A 99 16.14 13.32 -8.69
C VAL A 99 14.71 12.94 -9.06
N LYS A 100 14.31 11.71 -8.71
CA LYS A 100 12.97 11.21 -8.96
C LYS A 100 12.23 10.71 -7.72
N LEU A 101 10.92 10.95 -7.71
CA LEU A 101 9.90 10.29 -6.89
C LEU A 101 9.21 9.23 -7.73
N PHE A 102 9.06 8.02 -7.22
CA PHE A 102 8.46 6.94 -7.98
C PHE A 102 7.12 6.50 -7.37
N TYR A 103 6.14 6.20 -8.21
CA TYR A 103 4.77 5.89 -7.79
C TYR A 103 4.29 4.54 -8.31
N SER A 104 3.56 3.79 -7.49
CA SER A 104 2.94 2.50 -7.85
C SER A 104 1.70 2.62 -8.74
N LEU A 105 1.73 3.50 -9.75
CA LEU A 105 0.51 3.92 -10.46
C LEU A 105 -0.24 2.77 -11.15
N PRO A 106 -1.59 2.86 -11.23
CA PRO A 106 -2.34 2.02 -12.15
C PRO A 106 -1.98 2.37 -13.59
N THR A 107 -1.90 1.37 -14.47
CA THR A 107 -1.43 1.50 -15.86
C THR A 107 -2.26 2.50 -16.71
N SER A 108 -3.45 2.89 -16.24
CA SER A 108 -4.36 3.85 -16.89
C SER A 108 -4.23 5.30 -16.40
N ALA A 109 -3.35 5.60 -15.44
CA ALA A 109 -3.27 6.92 -14.78
C ALA A 109 -2.89 8.07 -15.71
N GLY A 110 -2.13 7.83 -16.78
CA GLY A 110 -1.46 8.90 -17.53
C GLY A 110 -0.14 9.32 -16.85
N THR A 111 0.48 10.42 -17.30
CA THR A 111 1.78 10.89 -16.79
C THR A 111 1.60 11.80 -15.57
N ILE A 112 2.32 11.54 -14.47
CA ILE A 112 2.39 12.48 -13.34
C ILE A 112 3.02 13.79 -13.81
N SER A 113 2.22 14.85 -13.77
CA SER A 113 2.61 16.21 -14.16
C SER A 113 2.60 17.17 -12.99
N ASP A 114 2.49 16.64 -11.76
CA ASP A 114 2.50 17.41 -10.54
C ASP A 114 3.78 18.27 -10.43
N THR A 115 3.56 19.55 -10.19
CA THR A 115 4.58 20.59 -10.20
C THR A 115 4.97 21.05 -8.79
N THR A 116 4.27 20.57 -7.77
CA THR A 116 4.41 21.00 -6.37
C THR A 116 5.02 19.95 -5.44
N LEU A 117 5.38 18.79 -6.00
CA LEU A 117 5.84 17.60 -5.29
C LEU A 117 6.85 17.86 -4.17
N ASP A 118 6.43 17.48 -2.98
CA ASP A 118 7.20 17.51 -1.74
C ASP A 118 7.80 18.89 -1.43
N GLY A 119 6.96 19.92 -1.61
CA GLY A 119 7.32 21.32 -1.36
C GLY A 119 8.25 21.93 -2.40
N SER A 120 8.55 21.22 -3.50
CA SER A 120 9.31 21.77 -4.62
C SER A 120 8.39 22.49 -5.60
N SER A 121 8.66 23.77 -5.88
CA SER A 121 7.96 24.56 -6.91
C SER A 121 8.66 24.55 -8.28
N VAL A 122 9.67 23.70 -8.46
CA VAL A 122 10.46 23.58 -9.70
C VAL A 122 10.21 22.19 -10.30
N THR A 123 9.64 22.16 -11.51
CA THR A 123 9.20 20.97 -12.27
C THR A 123 10.39 20.11 -12.75
N THR A 124 10.44 18.77 -12.74
CA THR A 124 9.55 17.67 -12.31
C THR A 124 10.36 16.49 -11.70
N PRO A 125 10.14 16.13 -10.41
CA PRO A 125 10.74 14.93 -9.84
C PRO A 125 9.91 13.64 -10.04
N ALA A 126 8.64 13.64 -10.42
CA ALA A 126 7.92 12.36 -10.54
C ALA A 126 8.39 11.46 -11.70
N SER A 127 8.37 10.15 -11.45
CA SER A 127 8.59 9.04 -12.38
C SER A 127 7.54 7.96 -12.13
N GLN A 128 7.17 7.25 -13.19
CA GLN A 128 6.22 6.16 -13.14
C GLN A 128 6.68 5.00 -14.00
N SER A 129 6.16 3.81 -13.68
CA SER A 129 6.32 2.63 -14.52
C SER A 129 5.01 2.30 -15.23
N GLY A 130 5.10 1.96 -16.52
CA GLY A 130 3.96 1.47 -17.30
C GLY A 130 3.53 0.04 -16.92
N THR A 131 4.38 -0.69 -16.22
CA THR A 131 4.15 -2.05 -15.71
C THR A 131 4.68 -2.14 -14.29
N PRO A 132 3.96 -1.56 -13.32
CA PRO A 132 4.50 -1.23 -12.00
C PRO A 132 4.92 -2.48 -11.21
N SER A 133 4.28 -3.63 -11.43
CA SER A 133 4.52 -4.86 -10.67
C SER A 133 5.80 -5.63 -11.03
N LEU A 134 6.59 -5.17 -12.01
CA LEU A 134 7.84 -5.85 -12.41
C LEU A 134 8.96 -5.69 -11.39
N THR A 135 9.88 -6.66 -11.32
CA THR A 135 11.02 -6.70 -10.39
C THR A 135 12.38 -6.57 -11.09
N ASP A 136 12.37 -6.39 -12.41
CA ASP A 136 13.55 -6.35 -13.29
C ASP A 136 14.20 -4.95 -13.40
N GLY A 137 13.82 -4.02 -12.53
CA GLY A 137 14.25 -2.62 -12.54
C GLY A 137 13.44 -1.71 -13.45
N THR A 138 12.44 -2.24 -14.16
CA THR A 138 11.49 -1.45 -14.96
C THR A 138 10.13 -1.26 -14.27
N GLY A 139 9.95 -1.84 -13.07
CA GLY A 139 8.78 -1.61 -12.20
C GLY A 139 8.75 -0.22 -11.56
N TRP A 140 7.78 0.02 -10.67
CA TRP A 140 7.66 1.33 -10.02
C TRP A 140 8.78 1.61 -9.03
N ILE A 141 9.42 0.58 -8.48
CA ILE A 141 10.71 0.71 -7.80
C ILE A 141 11.80 0.39 -8.85
N PRO A 142 12.71 1.33 -9.17
CA PRO A 142 13.67 1.21 -10.28
C PRO A 142 14.89 0.35 -9.90
N VAL A 143 14.67 -0.75 -9.18
CA VAL A 143 15.69 -1.68 -8.70
C VAL A 143 15.52 -3.01 -9.38
N ASN A 144 16.58 -3.53 -9.99
CA ASN A 144 16.56 -4.84 -10.63
C ASN A 144 16.91 -5.93 -9.59
N PHE A 145 15.88 -6.51 -9.00
CA PHE A 145 15.99 -7.59 -8.03
C PHE A 145 16.40 -8.92 -8.66
N ASP A 146 16.15 -9.12 -9.96
CA ASP A 146 16.48 -10.36 -10.67
C ASP A 146 18.00 -10.59 -10.78
N THR A 147 18.79 -9.54 -10.53
CA THR A 147 20.27 -9.62 -10.47
C THR A 147 20.80 -10.30 -9.22
N LEU A 148 19.95 -10.54 -8.21
CA LEU A 148 20.36 -11.19 -6.97
C LEU A 148 20.69 -12.67 -7.19
N THR A 149 21.77 -13.12 -6.56
CA THR A 149 22.13 -14.54 -6.56
C THR A 149 21.08 -15.31 -5.79
N GLY A 150 20.37 -16.23 -6.46
CA GLY A 150 19.19 -16.92 -5.92
C GLY A 150 17.85 -16.42 -6.47
N GLY A 151 17.87 -15.39 -7.32
CA GLY A 151 16.69 -14.79 -7.93
C GLY A 151 16.09 -13.67 -7.09
N SER A 152 15.04 -13.04 -7.62
CA SER A 152 14.35 -11.95 -6.93
C SER A 152 13.71 -12.43 -5.62
N PRO A 153 13.89 -11.70 -4.49
CA PRO A 153 13.29 -12.03 -3.20
C PRO A 153 11.77 -11.79 -3.17
N ILE A 154 11.23 -11.13 -4.18
CA ILE A 154 9.80 -10.89 -4.36
C ILE A 154 9.41 -11.25 -5.78
N SER A 155 8.24 -11.88 -5.97
CA SER A 155 7.79 -12.27 -7.32
C SER A 155 7.27 -11.07 -8.12
N ASN A 156 6.71 -10.08 -7.44
CA ASN A 156 6.12 -8.88 -8.02
C ASN A 156 6.23 -7.73 -7.02
N LEU A 157 6.41 -6.51 -7.51
CA LEU A 157 6.22 -5.32 -6.67
C LEU A 157 4.73 -5.20 -6.31
N PRO A 158 4.39 -5.06 -5.02
CA PRO A 158 3.00 -4.92 -4.61
C PRO A 158 2.46 -3.57 -5.08
N LEU A 159 1.14 -3.53 -5.23
CA LEU A 159 0.37 -2.33 -5.50
C LEU A 159 -0.62 -2.15 -4.35
N ASP A 160 -1.00 -0.91 -4.08
CA ASP A 160 -2.05 -0.62 -3.11
C ASP A 160 -3.33 -1.44 -3.43
N PRO A 161 -4.06 -1.98 -2.44
CA PRO A 161 -5.28 -2.75 -2.72
C PRO A 161 -6.37 -1.99 -3.47
N VAL A 162 -6.39 -0.67 -3.35
CA VAL A 162 -7.27 0.23 -4.12
C VAL A 162 -6.54 0.77 -5.35
N ASN A 163 -5.24 1.08 -5.21
CA ASN A 163 -4.36 1.63 -6.25
C ASN A 163 -4.99 2.74 -7.08
N ALA A 164 -5.55 3.74 -6.40
CA ALA A 164 -6.31 4.80 -7.03
C ALA A 164 -5.99 6.16 -6.42
N PHE A 165 -6.12 7.19 -7.25
CA PHE A 165 -6.13 8.57 -6.79
C PHE A 165 -7.37 8.84 -5.94
N ALA A 166 -7.28 9.80 -5.02
CA ALA A 166 -8.45 10.23 -4.26
C ALA A 166 -9.52 10.83 -5.19
N THR A 167 -10.76 10.88 -4.71
CA THR A 167 -11.81 11.56 -5.48
C THR A 167 -11.49 13.06 -5.58
N GLY A 168 -11.29 13.54 -6.81
CA GLY A 168 -10.90 14.92 -7.09
C GLY A 168 -9.40 15.11 -7.30
N ASP A 169 -8.58 14.10 -6.97
CA ASP A 169 -7.17 14.10 -7.33
C ASP A 169 -7.01 13.87 -8.84
N SER A 170 -5.89 14.36 -9.36
CA SER A 170 -5.46 14.18 -10.74
C SER A 170 -3.98 13.84 -10.75
N VAL A 171 -3.47 13.31 -11.86
CA VAL A 171 -2.02 13.11 -12.04
C VAL A 171 -1.18 14.40 -11.93
N SER A 172 -1.84 15.57 -11.95
CA SER A 172 -1.21 16.88 -11.72
C SER A 172 -1.29 17.38 -10.27
N THR A 173 -2.00 16.68 -9.38
CA THR A 173 -2.30 17.13 -8.00
C THR A 173 -2.44 15.92 -7.08
N VAL A 174 -1.43 15.04 -7.04
CA VAL A 174 -1.52 13.82 -6.24
C VAL A 174 -1.49 14.22 -4.77
N SER A 175 -2.52 13.89 -3.99
CA SER A 175 -2.64 14.33 -2.60
C SER A 175 -2.44 13.20 -1.61
N SER A 176 -2.27 13.53 -0.32
CA SER A 176 -2.21 12.55 0.77
C SER A 176 -3.48 11.72 0.96
N ALA A 177 -4.52 11.94 0.17
CA ALA A 177 -5.69 11.05 0.13
C ALA A 177 -5.56 9.95 -0.93
N SER A 178 -4.56 10.02 -1.82
CA SER A 178 -4.31 9.00 -2.85
C SER A 178 -3.85 7.70 -2.22
N LEU A 179 -4.44 6.59 -2.66
CA LEU A 179 -4.17 5.24 -2.17
C LEU A 179 -3.25 4.52 -3.16
N ILE A 180 -1.99 4.94 -3.16
CA ILE A 180 -0.87 4.39 -3.94
C ILE A 180 0.38 4.37 -3.05
N TYR A 181 1.45 3.69 -3.47
CA TYR A 181 2.74 3.70 -2.79
C TYR A 181 3.73 4.66 -3.46
N ARG A 182 4.61 5.27 -2.67
CA ARG A 182 5.74 6.07 -3.17
C ARG A 182 7.06 5.47 -2.79
N TYR A 183 8.08 5.78 -3.58
CA TYR A 183 9.46 5.40 -3.32
C TYR A 183 10.41 6.54 -3.64
N ALA A 184 11.40 6.72 -2.77
CA ALA A 184 12.55 7.58 -3.02
C ALA A 184 13.82 6.98 -2.40
N CYS A 185 14.96 7.49 -2.85
CA CYS A 185 16.27 7.06 -2.38
C CYS A 185 17.23 8.25 -2.20
N SER A 186 18.29 8.04 -1.42
CA SER A 186 19.42 8.96 -1.26
C SER A 186 20.75 8.28 -1.55
N GLN A 187 21.76 9.03 -1.97
CA GLN A 187 23.09 8.53 -2.31
C GLN A 187 24.03 8.48 -1.09
N THR A 188 23.95 9.47 -0.19
CA THR A 188 24.85 9.58 0.96
C THR A 188 24.09 10.01 2.23
N PRO A 189 23.88 9.09 3.20
CA PRO A 189 24.09 7.65 3.07
C PRO A 189 23.20 7.05 1.97
N LEU A 190 23.60 5.90 1.43
CA LEU A 190 22.72 5.14 0.55
C LEU A 190 21.54 4.64 1.37
N ALA A 191 20.36 5.18 1.11
CA ALA A 191 19.15 4.86 1.85
C ALA A 191 17.93 4.96 0.94
N PHE A 192 16.82 4.44 1.43
CA PHE A 192 15.54 4.52 0.75
C PHE A 192 14.41 4.70 1.75
N GLU A 193 13.29 5.17 1.19
CA GLU A 193 12.04 5.37 1.87
C GLU A 193 10.89 4.96 0.95
N VAL A 194 9.89 4.33 1.54
CA VAL A 194 8.62 3.97 0.93
C VAL A 194 7.52 4.41 1.87
N ASP A 195 6.46 5.00 1.35
CA ASP A 195 5.30 5.36 2.15
C ASP A 195 3.97 5.00 1.49
N ALA A 196 2.92 5.06 2.31
CA ALA A 196 1.55 4.81 1.91
C ALA A 196 0.56 5.59 2.78
N GLN A 197 -0.55 6.02 2.19
CA GLN A 197 -1.70 6.52 2.95
C GLN A 197 -2.46 5.36 3.61
N LEU A 198 -2.85 5.52 4.87
CA LEU A 198 -3.74 4.59 5.58
C LEU A 198 -5.19 5.12 5.62
N GLU A 199 -6.17 4.22 5.63
CA GLU A 199 -7.60 4.56 5.53
C GLU A 199 -8.37 4.45 6.84
N SER A 200 -8.00 3.50 7.69
CA SER A 200 -8.76 3.13 8.89
C SER A 200 -8.57 4.16 10.00
N ILE A 201 -9.64 4.53 10.67
CA ILE A 201 -9.61 5.30 11.93
C ILE A 201 -8.73 4.57 12.96
N ALA A 202 -8.75 3.23 12.95
CA ALA A 202 -7.87 2.43 13.78
C ALA A 202 -6.40 2.82 13.61
N TYR A 203 -5.87 2.92 12.39
CA TYR A 203 -4.45 3.21 12.17
C TYR A 203 -4.13 4.67 11.86
N THR A 204 -5.14 5.52 11.62
CA THR A 204 -4.94 6.97 11.38
C THR A 204 -5.26 7.83 12.60
N SER A 205 -5.91 7.29 13.64
CA SER A 205 -6.29 8.07 14.83
C SER A 205 -6.17 7.31 16.15
N SER A 206 -6.64 6.06 16.24
CA SER A 206 -6.65 5.31 17.51
C SER A 206 -5.28 4.75 17.89
N GLU A 207 -4.73 3.89 17.03
CA GLU A 207 -3.35 3.38 17.10
C GLU A 207 -2.38 4.36 16.42
N ASN A 208 -2.89 5.19 15.52
CA ASN A 208 -2.20 6.25 14.78
C ASN A 208 -0.77 5.90 14.31
N LYS A 209 -0.67 4.82 13.55
CA LYS A 209 0.61 4.22 13.16
C LYS A 209 1.55 5.18 12.43
N ARG A 210 1.00 6.12 11.67
CA ARG A 210 1.68 7.16 10.89
C ARG A 210 2.48 8.14 11.75
N THR A 211 2.03 8.42 12.97
CA THR A 211 2.76 9.32 13.90
C THR A 211 3.79 8.58 14.76
N THR A 212 3.80 7.25 14.68
CA THR A 212 4.59 6.37 15.57
C THR A 212 5.58 5.49 14.82
N ASP A 213 5.66 5.61 13.50
CA ASP A 213 6.61 4.88 12.64
C ASP A 213 8.03 5.44 12.71
N GLY A 214 8.19 6.65 13.26
CA GLY A 214 9.47 7.32 13.48
C GLY A 214 9.94 8.16 12.30
N GLY A 215 9.08 8.39 11.31
CA GLY A 215 9.36 9.23 10.16
C GLY A 215 9.08 10.71 10.37
N ASN A 216 8.96 11.45 9.28
CA ASN A 216 8.77 12.90 9.25
C ASN A 216 7.40 13.33 8.73
N ASN A 217 6.54 12.41 8.29
CA ASN A 217 5.22 12.71 7.79
C ASN A 217 4.09 12.04 8.58
N ASP A 218 3.48 12.79 9.49
CA ASP A 218 2.34 12.34 10.31
C ASP A 218 1.08 11.94 9.50
N ASN A 219 1.04 12.29 8.20
CA ASN A 219 -0.06 11.91 7.32
C ASN A 219 0.19 10.59 6.61
N LEU A 220 1.38 10.01 6.62
CA LEU A 220 1.71 8.82 5.85
C LEU A 220 2.34 7.75 6.75
N TYR A 221 2.21 6.49 6.35
CA TYR A 221 2.93 5.42 7.03
C TYR A 221 4.25 5.17 6.30
N GLU A 222 5.36 5.39 7.00
CA GLU A 222 6.69 5.48 6.41
C GLU A 222 7.56 4.27 6.79
N VAL A 223 8.22 3.68 5.79
CA VAL A 223 9.08 2.52 5.97
C VAL A 223 10.34 2.66 5.11
N GLY A 224 11.51 2.40 5.70
CA GLY A 224 12.76 2.56 4.98
C GLY A 224 13.98 2.35 5.85
N THR A 225 15.15 2.68 5.28
CA THR A 225 16.42 2.80 6.00
C THR A 225 16.67 4.23 6.47
N ASN A 226 15.98 5.21 5.87
CA ASN A 226 15.91 6.59 6.34
C ASN A 226 14.50 7.12 6.03
N LEU A 227 13.82 7.67 7.04
CA LEU A 227 12.42 8.11 6.95
C LEU A 227 12.31 9.64 6.87
N LYS A 228 13.16 10.24 6.03
CA LYS A 228 13.27 11.71 5.84
C LYS A 228 13.65 12.09 4.41
N ILE A 229 13.56 11.12 3.50
CA ILE A 229 13.87 11.23 2.07
C ILE A 229 12.65 11.80 1.36
N LEU A 230 11.49 11.18 1.56
CA LEU A 230 10.18 11.76 1.27
C LEU A 230 9.93 12.85 2.31
N GLY A 231 9.33 13.95 1.89
CA GLY A 231 9.16 15.08 2.78
C GLY A 231 7.75 15.17 3.35
N THR A 232 7.48 16.35 3.88
CA THR A 232 6.53 16.53 4.97
C THR A 232 5.25 17.17 4.49
N GLY A 233 4.12 16.79 5.09
CA GLY A 233 2.85 17.49 4.92
C GLY A 233 1.79 16.64 4.25
N THR A 234 0.87 17.29 3.53
CA THR A 234 -0.24 16.63 2.84
C THR A 234 0.03 16.41 1.35
N ASP A 235 1.22 16.80 0.90
CA ASP A 235 1.62 16.66 -0.49
C ASP A 235 2.21 15.27 -0.71
N PHE A 236 1.64 14.58 -1.70
CA PHE A 236 2.05 13.23 -2.07
C PHE A 236 2.99 13.30 -3.28
#